data_AF-A0ABD1SM37-F1
#
_entry.id   AF-A0ABD1SM37-F1
#
_cell.length_a   1.000
_cell.length_b   1.000
_cell.length_c   1.000
_cell.angle_alpha   90.00
_cell.angle_beta   90.00
_cell.angle_gamma   90.00
#
_symmetry.space_group_name_H-M   'P 1'
#
loop_
_entity.id
_entity.type
_entity.pdbx_description
1 polymer ?
#
loop_
_entity_poly.entity_id
_entity_poly.type
_entity_poly.pdbx_seq_one_letter_code
_entity_poly.pdbx_strand_id
1 'polypeptide(L)'
;MPAGHGLRSRTRDLFARPFRKKGPTPLSIYLRTYKIGDYVDVKVNGSIHKGMPHKFYHGRTGRVWNVTKRAIGVEVNKQVGNRIIRKRIHVRVEHVQPSRCHEEILQRIKRNDKLKAEAKARGEVISTKRQPKGPKPGFMVEGATLETVTPIPYDVVNDLKGDIDISKTSFLSTIWSRIRTLETNSERCMFCAIECRLSRRDYREPFYNVLLPAFGYLVRM
;
A
#
# COMPACT_ATOMS: atom_id res chain seq x y z
N MET A 1 9.23 -37.74 13.42
CA MET A 1 9.61 -36.99 14.64
C MET A 1 8.48 -36.05 15.05
N PRO A 2 8.07 -36.02 16.32
CA PRO A 2 7.15 -34.99 16.80
C PRO A 2 7.81 -33.60 16.66
N ALA A 3 7.13 -32.66 16.01
CA ALA A 3 7.65 -31.31 15.85
C ALA A 3 7.56 -30.54 17.18
N GLY A 4 8.62 -29.83 17.56
CA GLY A 4 8.58 -28.90 18.69
C GLY A 4 7.59 -27.76 18.41
N HIS A 5 6.40 -27.82 18.99
CA HIS A 5 5.34 -26.81 18.82
C HIS A 5 5.55 -25.61 19.73
N GLY A 6 6.70 -24.95 19.60
CA GLY A 6 7.01 -23.74 20.35
C GLY A 6 6.07 -22.58 20.00
N LEU A 7 5.44 -21.97 21.01
CA LEU A 7 4.53 -20.83 20.88
C LEU A 7 5.15 -19.65 20.10
N ARG A 8 6.48 -19.48 20.20
CA ARG A 8 7.25 -18.39 19.58
C ARG A 8 8.28 -18.88 18.54
N SER A 9 8.10 -20.08 17.99
CA SER A 9 8.97 -20.53 16.90
C SER A 9 8.82 -19.64 15.66
N ARG A 10 9.94 -19.30 15.01
CA ARG A 10 10.01 -18.44 13.80
C ARG A 10 9.44 -17.03 14.00
N THR A 11 9.54 -16.44 15.19
CA THR A 11 9.07 -15.08 15.47
C THR A 11 10.18 -14.03 15.59
N ARG A 12 11.39 -14.31 15.08
CA ARG A 12 12.56 -13.41 15.18
C ARG A 12 12.21 -12.03 14.64
N ASP A 13 11.75 -11.95 13.40
CA ASP A 13 11.43 -10.66 12.76
C ASP A 13 10.00 -10.18 13.09
N LEU A 14 9.06 -11.11 13.27
CA LEU A 14 7.66 -10.79 13.57
C LEU A 14 7.49 -10.01 14.89
N PHE A 15 8.30 -10.32 15.90
CA PHE A 15 8.24 -9.64 17.20
C PHE A 15 9.39 -8.67 17.43
N ALA A 16 10.38 -8.63 16.54
CA ALA A 16 11.43 -7.62 16.60
C ALA A 16 10.84 -6.22 16.42
N ARG A 17 11.34 -5.28 17.22
CA ARG A 17 11.01 -3.86 17.04
C ARG A 17 11.82 -3.32 15.85
N PRO A 18 11.20 -2.51 14.97
CA PRO A 18 11.92 -1.93 13.85
C PRO A 18 13.00 -0.94 14.33
N PHE A 19 13.94 -0.63 13.43
CA PHE A 19 14.99 0.35 13.68
C PHE A 19 14.40 1.70 14.13
N ARG A 20 15.06 2.36 15.09
CA ARG A 20 14.61 3.61 15.72
C ARG A 20 13.24 3.56 16.41
N LYS A 21 12.68 2.37 16.64
CA LYS A 21 11.46 2.16 17.43
C LYS A 21 11.70 1.27 18.66
N LYS A 22 12.95 1.07 19.06
CA LYS A 22 13.29 0.41 20.34
C LYS A 22 13.01 1.38 21.51
N GLY A 23 12.82 0.84 22.71
CA GLY A 23 12.56 1.64 23.92
C GLY A 23 11.08 1.70 24.33
N PRO A 24 10.71 2.68 25.18
CA PRO A 24 9.37 2.75 25.77
C PRO A 24 8.29 2.97 24.71
N THR A 25 7.11 2.41 24.98
CA THR A 25 5.95 2.55 24.10
C THR A 25 5.28 3.90 24.35
N PRO A 26 4.89 4.66 23.31
CA PRO A 26 4.28 5.97 23.50
C PRO A 26 2.95 5.88 24.27
N LEU A 27 2.70 6.88 25.11
CA LEU A 27 1.51 6.96 25.96
C LEU A 27 0.19 7.00 25.16
N SER A 28 0.23 7.49 23.92
CA SER A 28 -0.92 7.54 23.03
C SER A 28 -1.58 6.20 22.78
N ILE A 29 -0.83 5.10 22.84
CA ILE A 29 -1.37 3.74 22.67
C ILE A 29 -2.19 3.35 23.90
N TYR A 30 -1.72 3.67 25.11
CA TYR A 30 -2.44 3.33 26.35
C TYR A 30 -3.71 4.15 26.55
N LEU A 31 -3.68 5.43 26.18
CA LEU A 31 -4.80 6.36 26.33
C LEU A 31 -5.87 6.21 25.24
N ARG A 32 -5.64 5.34 24.24
CA ARG A 32 -6.58 5.13 23.14
C ARG A 32 -7.83 4.40 23.65
N THR A 33 -8.98 5.04 23.51
CA THR A 33 -10.28 4.44 23.87
C THR A 33 -10.80 3.57 22.72
N TYR A 34 -11.31 2.39 23.05
CA TYR A 34 -11.94 1.47 22.10
C TYR A 34 -13.37 1.18 22.52
N LYS A 35 -14.26 1.03 21.56
CA LYS A 35 -15.67 0.68 21.77
C LYS A 35 -15.95 -0.70 21.18
N ILE A 36 -17.03 -1.32 21.66
CA ILE A 36 -17.51 -2.60 21.13
C ILE A 36 -17.96 -2.38 19.67
N GLY A 37 -17.54 -3.27 18.77
CA GLY A 37 -17.82 -3.17 17.34
C GLY A 37 -16.77 -2.41 16.52
N ASP A 38 -15.79 -1.76 17.15
CA ASP A 38 -14.69 -1.11 16.44
C ASP A 38 -13.82 -2.15 15.71
N TYR A 39 -13.27 -1.74 14.57
CA TYR A 39 -12.29 -2.53 13.83
C TYR A 39 -10.89 -2.23 14.34
N VAL A 40 -10.17 -3.30 14.68
CA VAL A 40 -8.83 -3.20 15.25
C VAL A 40 -7.88 -4.21 14.62
N ASP A 41 -6.64 -3.78 14.45
CA ASP A 41 -5.53 -4.60 13.97
C ASP A 41 -4.73 -5.11 15.15
N VAL A 42 -4.47 -6.43 15.15
CA VAL A 42 -3.65 -7.07 16.16
C VAL A 42 -2.19 -6.99 15.73
N LYS A 43 -1.44 -6.02 16.26
CA LYS A 43 -0.01 -5.83 15.96
C LYS A 43 0.81 -5.86 17.24
N VAL A 44 1.58 -6.94 17.38
CA VAL A 44 2.35 -7.22 18.60
C VAL A 44 3.49 -6.23 18.78
N ASN A 45 3.67 -5.79 20.01
CA ASN A 45 4.79 -4.98 20.45
C ASN A 45 5.75 -5.85 21.28
N GLY A 46 6.88 -6.24 20.71
CA GLY A 46 7.83 -7.16 21.35
C GLY A 46 8.42 -6.68 22.69
N SER A 47 8.34 -5.37 22.99
CA SER A 47 8.81 -4.81 24.26
C SER A 47 7.95 -5.20 25.46
N ILE A 48 6.70 -5.62 25.23
CA ILE A 48 5.74 -5.97 26.29
C ILE A 48 5.36 -7.42 26.09
N HIS A 49 5.65 -8.26 27.08
CA HIS A 49 5.47 -9.70 26.95
C HIS A 49 4.10 -10.19 27.42
N LYS A 50 3.48 -9.47 28.37
CA LYS A 50 2.19 -9.85 28.95
C LYS A 50 1.08 -9.57 27.95
N GLY A 51 0.08 -10.46 27.87
CA GLY A 51 -1.09 -10.29 27.00
C GLY A 51 -0.77 -10.33 25.51
N MET A 52 0.40 -10.84 25.14
CA MET A 52 0.80 -11.08 23.77
C MET A 52 -0.08 -12.17 23.15
N PRO A 53 -0.61 -11.95 21.93
CA PRO A 53 -1.30 -12.99 21.18
C PRO A 53 -0.31 -13.98 20.55
N HIS A 54 -0.81 -15.16 20.18
CA HIS A 54 -0.04 -16.11 19.38
C HIS A 54 0.29 -15.52 17.99
N LYS A 55 1.46 -15.86 17.45
CA LYS A 55 2.01 -15.32 16.19
C LYS A 55 1.05 -15.36 14.99
N PHE A 56 0.17 -16.36 14.94
CA PHE A 56 -0.84 -16.49 13.88
C PHE A 56 -1.75 -15.26 13.76
N TYR A 57 -2.08 -14.61 14.88
CA TYR A 57 -2.99 -13.48 14.91
C TYR A 57 -2.30 -12.14 14.65
N HIS A 58 -0.97 -12.12 14.53
CA HIS A 58 -0.24 -10.91 14.18
C HIS A 58 -0.64 -10.45 12.77
N GLY A 59 -0.96 -9.16 12.62
CA GLY A 59 -1.41 -8.57 11.36
C GLY A 59 -2.83 -8.93 10.96
N ARG A 60 -3.62 -9.57 11.84
CA ARG A 60 -5.04 -9.83 11.57
C ARG A 60 -5.89 -8.68 12.09
N THR A 61 -6.86 -8.28 11.27
CA THR A 61 -7.92 -7.36 11.67
C THR A 61 -9.07 -8.16 12.30
N GLY A 62 -9.64 -7.63 13.38
CA GLY A 62 -10.81 -8.19 14.03
C GLY A 62 -11.76 -7.10 14.50
N ARG A 63 -12.88 -7.54 15.06
CA ARG A 63 -13.84 -6.64 15.73
C ARG A 63 -13.72 -6.77 17.23
N VAL A 64 -13.82 -5.64 17.94
CA VAL A 64 -13.85 -5.63 19.40
C VAL A 64 -15.18 -6.23 19.87
N TRP A 65 -15.11 -7.30 20.66
CA TRP A 65 -16.29 -7.95 21.26
C TRP A 65 -16.49 -7.57 22.73
N ASN A 66 -15.40 -7.32 23.45
CA ASN A 66 -15.43 -6.93 24.87
C ASN A 66 -14.25 -6.02 25.20
N VAL A 67 -14.43 -5.16 26.18
CA VAL A 67 -13.40 -4.26 26.70
C VAL A 67 -13.24 -4.53 28.19
N THR A 68 -12.01 -4.87 28.60
CA THR A 68 -11.66 -5.11 30.00
C THR A 68 -10.71 -4.02 30.49
N LYS A 69 -10.40 -4.00 31.79
CA LYS A 69 -9.57 -2.95 32.42
C LYS A 69 -8.23 -2.67 31.72
N ARG A 70 -7.54 -3.69 31.21
CA ARG A 70 -6.21 -3.58 30.59
C ARG A 70 -6.10 -4.23 29.21
N ALA A 71 -7.15 -4.91 28.76
CA ALA A 71 -7.13 -5.70 27.55
C ALA A 71 -8.44 -5.57 26.77
N ILE A 72 -8.33 -5.84 25.48
CA ILE A 72 -9.41 -5.79 24.53
C ILE A 72 -9.65 -7.21 24.06
N GLY A 73 -10.91 -7.63 24.14
CA GLY A 73 -11.39 -8.84 23.51
C GLY A 73 -11.59 -8.58 22.01
N VAL A 74 -10.80 -9.25 21.17
CA VAL A 74 -10.91 -9.16 19.71
C VAL A 74 -11.39 -10.48 19.13
N GLU A 75 -12.38 -10.42 18.25
CA GLU A 75 -12.88 -11.55 17.47
C GLU A 75 -12.18 -11.58 16.11
N VAL A 76 -11.44 -12.66 15.85
CA VAL A 76 -10.61 -12.85 14.65
C VAL A 76 -10.93 -14.19 14.01
N ASN A 77 -11.02 -14.22 12.68
CA ASN A 77 -11.19 -15.46 11.93
C ASN A 77 -9.86 -16.21 11.82
N LYS A 78 -9.88 -17.51 12.12
CA LYS A 78 -8.75 -18.43 11.93
C LYS A 78 -9.18 -19.61 11.08
N GLN A 79 -8.43 -19.88 10.02
CA GLN A 79 -8.58 -21.12 9.28
C GLN A 79 -7.95 -22.27 10.08
N VAL A 80 -8.71 -23.33 10.32
CA VAL A 80 -8.27 -24.55 10.99
C VAL A 80 -8.66 -25.73 10.10
N GLY A 81 -7.67 -26.31 9.42
CA GLY A 81 -7.93 -27.28 8.36
C GLY A 81 -8.80 -26.67 7.25
N ASN A 82 -9.90 -27.34 6.93
CA ASN A 82 -10.79 -26.97 5.82
C ASN A 82 -11.82 -25.89 6.18
N ARG A 83 -11.96 -25.49 7.45
CA ARG A 83 -13.00 -24.55 7.90
C ARG A 83 -12.45 -23.28 8.52
N ILE A 84 -13.21 -22.20 8.40
CA ILE A 84 -12.91 -20.91 9.03
C ILE A 84 -13.70 -20.81 10.33
N ILE A 85 -12.98 -20.66 11.44
CA ILE A 85 -13.57 -20.57 12.78
C ILE A 85 -13.31 -19.17 13.35
N ARG A 86 -14.35 -18.56 13.92
CA ARG A 86 -14.22 -17.31 14.66
C ARG A 86 -13.61 -17.60 16.02
N LYS A 87 -12.50 -16.96 16.35
CA LYS A 87 -11.80 -17.10 17.63
C LYS A 87 -11.83 -15.78 18.38
N ARG A 88 -12.22 -15.84 19.64
CA ARG A 88 -12.17 -14.70 20.57
C ARG A 88 -10.85 -14.76 21.34
N ILE A 89 -10.14 -13.64 21.36
CA ILE A 89 -8.81 -13.53 21.96
C ILE A 89 -8.81 -12.31 22.87
N HIS A 90 -8.18 -12.42 24.03
CA HIS A 90 -7.87 -11.28 24.88
C HIS A 90 -6.46 -10.79 24.58
N VAL A 91 -6.35 -9.55 24.11
CA VAL A 91 -5.10 -8.91 23.73
C VAL A 91 -4.98 -7.61 24.49
N ARG A 92 -3.82 -7.31 25.08
CA ARG A 92 -3.67 -6.02 25.75
C ARG A 92 -3.61 -4.85 24.76
N VAL A 93 -3.96 -3.65 25.25
CA VAL A 93 -4.05 -2.42 24.45
C VAL A 93 -2.76 -2.13 23.68
N GLU A 94 -1.59 -2.50 24.21
CA GLU A 94 -0.30 -2.20 23.59
C GLU A 94 -0.01 -3.03 22.32
N HIS A 95 -0.81 -4.06 22.09
CA HIS A 95 -0.72 -4.92 20.90
C HIS A 95 -1.89 -4.73 19.94
N VAL A 96 -2.72 -3.72 20.18
CA VAL A 96 -3.89 -3.39 19.38
C VAL A 96 -3.68 -2.03 18.73
N GLN A 97 -4.03 -1.91 17.46
CA GLN A 97 -4.02 -0.66 16.71
C GLN A 97 -5.42 -0.42 16.11
N PRO A 98 -5.93 0.82 16.06
CA PRO A 98 -7.18 1.09 15.36
C PRO A 98 -6.97 0.91 13.86
N SER A 99 -7.88 0.18 13.21
CA SER A 99 -7.79 -0.08 11.77
C SER A 99 -8.37 1.10 10.98
N ARG A 100 -7.62 1.57 9.96
CA ARG A 100 -8.12 2.62 9.04
C ARG A 100 -9.07 2.09 7.95
N CYS A 101 -9.20 0.78 7.83
CA CYS A 101 -9.99 0.14 6.77
C CYS A 101 -11.48 0.55 6.77
N HIS A 102 -12.04 0.91 7.93
CA HIS A 102 -13.44 1.29 8.07
C HIS A 102 -13.66 2.82 8.01
N GLU A 103 -12.62 3.63 8.19
CA GLU A 103 -12.72 5.09 8.24
C GLU A 103 -13.22 5.67 6.90
N GLU A 104 -12.66 5.21 5.78
CA GLU A 104 -13.06 5.67 4.43
C GLU A 104 -14.51 5.30 4.12
N ILE A 105 -14.94 4.10 4.53
CA ILE A 105 -16.31 3.63 4.33
C ILE A 105 -17.29 4.52 5.10
N LEU A 106 -17.00 4.83 6.37
CA LEU A 106 -17.83 5.71 7.18
C LEU A 106 -17.89 7.12 6.60
N GLN A 107 -16.75 7.69 6.19
CA GLN A 107 -16.70 9.00 5.54
C GLN A 107 -17.51 9.01 4.23
N ARG A 108 -17.46 7.92 3.46
CA ARG A 108 -18.25 7.79 2.22
C ARG A 108 -19.75 7.68 2.51
N ILE A 109 -20.17 6.91 3.50
CA ILE A 109 -21.59 6.82 3.90
C ILE A 109 -22.10 8.22 4.23
N LYS A 110 -21.40 8.96 5.09
CA LYS A 110 -21.75 10.34 5.44
C LYS A 110 -21.84 11.27 4.22
N ARG A 111 -20.89 11.19 3.29
CA ARG A 111 -20.94 12.00 2.04
C ARG A 111 -22.12 11.62 1.16
N ASN A 112 -22.36 10.34 0.97
CA ASN A 112 -23.45 9.85 0.14
C ASN A 112 -24.82 10.21 0.72
N ASP A 113 -24.99 10.15 2.04
CA ASP A 113 -26.25 10.48 2.69
C ASP A 113 -26.57 11.97 2.57
N LYS A 114 -25.56 12.85 2.63
CA LYS A 114 -25.72 14.28 2.34
C LYS A 114 -26.18 14.53 0.90
N LEU A 115 -25.51 13.92 -0.08
CA LEU A 115 -25.87 14.06 -1.49
C LEU A 115 -27.29 13.56 -1.78
N LYS A 116 -27.72 12.47 -1.13
CA LYS A 116 -29.09 11.96 -1.25
C LYS A 116 -30.12 12.89 -0.64
N ALA A 117 -29.82 13.51 0.51
CA ALA A 117 -30.70 14.47 1.15
C ALA A 117 -30.87 15.73 0.28
N GLU A 118 -29.77 16.26 -0.27
CA GLU A 118 -29.77 17.41 -1.19
C GLU A 118 -30.54 17.10 -2.49
N ALA A 119 -30.32 15.92 -3.08
CA ALA A 119 -31.05 15.46 -4.26
C ALA A 119 -32.56 15.37 -4.02
N LYS A 120 -32.95 14.79 -2.87
CA LYS A 120 -34.35 14.66 -2.47
C LYS A 120 -35.03 16.02 -2.28
N ALA A 121 -34.31 17.01 -1.74
CA ALA A 121 -34.81 18.37 -1.62
C ALA A 121 -35.02 19.06 -2.99
N ARG A 122 -34.16 18.76 -3.98
CA ARG A 122 -34.27 19.26 -5.36
C ARG A 122 -35.25 18.47 -6.24
N GLY A 123 -35.65 17.27 -5.82
CA GLY A 123 -36.47 16.35 -6.62
C GLY A 123 -35.69 15.56 -7.68
N GLU A 124 -34.36 15.55 -7.62
CA GLU A 124 -33.50 14.85 -8.56
C GLU A 124 -33.16 13.43 -8.09
N VAL A 125 -32.99 12.49 -9.02
CA VAL A 125 -32.57 11.11 -8.73
C VAL A 125 -31.06 10.98 -8.98
N ILE A 126 -30.26 10.82 -7.91
CA ILE A 126 -28.80 10.69 -8.00
C ILE A 126 -28.34 9.24 -7.77
N SER A 127 -27.38 8.78 -8.58
CA SER A 127 -26.67 7.52 -8.35
C SER A 127 -25.38 7.73 -7.53
N THR A 128 -25.33 7.20 -6.31
CA THR A 128 -24.13 7.26 -5.45
C THR A 128 -23.22 6.02 -5.57
N LYS A 129 -23.43 5.18 -6.60
CA LYS A 129 -22.61 3.99 -6.83
C LYS A 129 -21.26 4.41 -7.42
N ARG A 130 -20.19 3.71 -7.03
CA ARG A 130 -18.85 3.92 -7.60
C ARG A 130 -18.82 3.36 -9.01
N GLN A 131 -18.38 4.18 -9.97
CA GLN A 131 -18.16 3.73 -11.33
C GLN A 131 -16.70 3.29 -11.52
N PRO A 132 -16.43 2.21 -12.27
CA PRO A 132 -15.08 1.91 -12.69
C PRO A 132 -14.55 3.02 -13.58
N LYS A 133 -13.22 3.09 -13.74
CA LYS A 133 -12.60 4.07 -14.64
C LYS A 133 -13.09 3.80 -16.06
N GLY A 134 -13.79 4.77 -16.63
CA GLY A 134 -14.25 4.71 -18.02
C GLY A 134 -13.11 4.85 -19.03
N PRO A 135 -13.40 4.71 -20.34
CA PRO A 135 -12.44 5.03 -21.39
C PRO A 135 -12.00 6.49 -21.24
N LYS A 136 -10.73 6.77 -21.55
CA LYS A 136 -10.24 8.15 -21.58
C LYS A 136 -11.04 8.91 -22.66
N PRO A 137 -11.54 10.12 -22.37
CA PRO A 137 -12.15 10.95 -23.41
C PRO A 137 -11.09 11.31 -24.46
N GLY A 138 -11.54 11.62 -25.67
CA GLY A 138 -10.66 12.17 -26.70
C GLY A 138 -10.02 13.46 -26.20
N PHE A 139 -8.73 13.63 -26.47
CA PHE A 139 -8.02 14.87 -26.16
C PHE A 139 -7.28 15.33 -27.41
N MET A 140 -7.29 16.64 -27.66
CA MET A 140 -6.52 17.24 -28.75
C MET A 140 -5.14 17.63 -28.21
N VAL A 141 -4.09 17.30 -28.96
CA VAL A 141 -2.72 17.73 -28.67
C VAL A 141 -2.44 18.91 -29.59
N GLU A 142 -2.30 20.11 -29.03
CA GLU A 142 -1.88 21.30 -29.78
C GLU A 142 -0.39 21.59 -29.49
N GLY A 143 0.38 21.92 -30.53
CA GLY A 143 1.76 22.43 -30.38
C GLY A 143 2.83 21.43 -29.94
N ALA A 144 2.61 20.12 -30.07
CA ALA A 144 3.62 19.13 -29.71
C ALA A 144 4.74 19.04 -30.77
N THR A 145 5.99 19.29 -30.36
CA THR A 145 7.18 18.91 -31.10
C THR A 145 7.28 17.37 -31.09
N LEU A 146 6.97 16.75 -32.22
CA LEU A 146 7.06 15.29 -32.38
C LEU A 146 8.53 14.90 -32.52
N GLU A 147 9.09 14.29 -31.49
CA GLU A 147 10.42 13.66 -31.57
C GLU A 147 10.27 12.21 -32.06
N THR A 148 10.71 11.95 -33.29
CA THR A 148 10.75 10.59 -33.85
C THR A 148 11.95 9.84 -33.28
N VAL A 149 11.70 8.95 -32.32
CA VAL A 149 12.73 8.07 -31.75
C VAL A 149 12.79 6.77 -32.54
N THR A 150 13.95 6.44 -33.13
CA THR A 150 14.21 5.16 -33.78
C THR A 150 14.74 4.13 -32.78
N PRO A 151 14.38 2.84 -32.91
CA PRO A 151 14.94 1.80 -32.04
C PRO A 151 16.44 1.64 -32.30
N ILE A 152 17.20 1.49 -31.21
CA ILE A 152 18.62 1.16 -31.29
C ILE A 152 18.74 -0.32 -31.70
N PRO A 153 19.59 -0.67 -32.69
CA PRO A 153 19.83 -2.06 -33.07
C PRO A 153 20.46 -2.87 -31.92
N TYR A 154 20.22 -4.18 -31.91
CA TYR A 154 20.73 -5.06 -30.86
C TYR A 154 22.23 -5.32 -31.04
N ASP A 155 23.04 -4.81 -30.12
CA ASP A 155 24.46 -5.11 -30.04
C ASP A 155 24.69 -6.26 -29.04
N VAL A 156 25.21 -7.40 -29.54
CA VAL A 156 25.49 -8.63 -28.76
C VAL A 156 26.57 -8.41 -27.68
N VAL A 157 27.24 -7.24 -27.66
CA VAL A 157 28.42 -6.97 -26.85
C VAL A 157 28.09 -6.47 -25.43
N ASN A 158 26.88 -5.95 -25.18
CA ASN A 158 26.53 -5.35 -23.89
C ASN A 158 26.14 -6.35 -22.78
N ASP A 159 26.09 -7.66 -23.08
CA ASP A 159 25.77 -8.70 -22.09
C ASP A 159 27.01 -9.36 -21.46
N LEU A 160 28.24 -9.07 -21.92
CA LEU A 160 29.46 -9.71 -21.41
C LEU A 160 30.62 -8.78 -21.01
N LYS A 161 30.54 -7.46 -21.22
CA LYS A 161 31.59 -6.53 -20.77
C LYS A 161 31.01 -5.29 -20.12
N GLY A 162 30.96 -5.31 -18.79
CA GLY A 162 30.85 -4.11 -17.98
C GLY A 162 32.17 -3.35 -17.94
N ASP A 163 32.66 -2.90 -19.09
CA ASP A 163 33.82 -1.99 -19.17
C ASP A 163 33.39 -0.73 -19.93
N ILE A 164 33.39 0.37 -19.20
CA ILE A 164 33.09 1.71 -19.67
C ILE A 164 34.31 2.16 -20.51
N ASP A 165 34.16 2.25 -21.82
CA ASP A 165 35.18 2.86 -22.68
C ASP A 165 35.22 4.39 -22.46
N ILE A 166 36.17 4.84 -21.65
CA ILE A 166 36.44 6.25 -21.28
C ILE A 166 37.01 7.08 -22.46
N SER A 167 37.08 6.54 -23.68
CA SER A 167 37.73 7.19 -24.82
C SER A 167 36.80 7.95 -25.78
N LYS A 168 35.47 7.97 -25.56
CA LYS A 168 34.51 8.72 -26.40
C LYS A 168 33.85 9.93 -25.72
N THR A 169 34.42 10.46 -24.64
CA THR A 169 34.10 11.80 -24.13
C THR A 169 35.07 12.84 -24.70
N SER A 170 34.99 13.11 -26.00
CA SER A 170 35.66 14.27 -26.63
C SER A 170 34.70 15.17 -27.42
N PHE A 171 33.39 14.89 -27.37
CA PHE A 171 32.37 15.74 -28.00
C PHE A 171 31.50 16.54 -27.02
N LEU A 172 31.61 16.26 -25.71
CA LEU A 172 30.88 16.98 -24.65
C LEU A 172 31.69 18.12 -23.99
N SER A 173 32.97 18.32 -24.35
CA SER A 173 33.77 19.46 -23.86
C SER A 173 33.47 20.77 -24.62
N THR A 174 32.97 20.70 -25.86
CA THR A 174 32.72 21.90 -26.70
C THR A 174 31.31 22.48 -26.53
N ILE A 175 30.35 21.71 -26.01
CA ILE A 175 29.01 22.24 -25.66
C ILE A 175 29.03 22.86 -24.26
N TRP A 176 29.90 22.38 -23.35
CA TRP A 176 29.99 22.89 -21.97
C TRP A 176 30.77 24.20 -21.84
N SER A 177 31.59 24.59 -22.83
CA SER A 177 32.23 25.90 -22.87
C SER A 177 31.29 27.02 -23.35
N ARG A 178 30.18 26.70 -24.02
CA ARG A 178 29.21 27.69 -24.54
C ARG A 178 28.03 27.98 -23.61
N ILE A 179 27.83 27.18 -22.56
CA ILE A 179 26.80 27.42 -21.52
C ILE A 179 27.38 28.18 -20.31
N ARG A 180 28.71 28.28 -20.17
CA ARG A 180 29.35 28.93 -19.00
C ARG A 180 29.39 30.47 -19.04
N THR A 181 28.91 31.13 -20.09
CA THR A 181 28.89 32.62 -20.18
C THR A 181 27.52 33.26 -19.97
N LEU A 182 26.44 32.50 -19.76
CA LEU A 182 25.09 33.07 -19.59
C LEU A 182 24.39 32.72 -18.27
N GLU A 183 25.14 32.24 -17.27
CA GLU A 183 24.64 32.09 -15.89
C GLU A 183 25.60 32.71 -14.88
N THR A 184 25.89 34.00 -15.04
CA THR A 184 26.33 34.87 -13.93
C THR A 184 25.15 35.56 -13.24
N ASN A 185 23.99 34.91 -13.17
CA ASN A 185 22.86 35.40 -12.37
C ASN A 185 21.99 34.25 -11.87
N SER A 186 22.49 33.52 -10.88
CA SER A 186 21.63 32.76 -9.97
C SER A 186 22.20 32.80 -8.55
N GLU A 187 21.65 33.69 -7.73
CA GLU A 187 21.51 33.37 -6.31
C GLU A 187 20.25 32.51 -6.12
N ARG A 188 20.42 31.46 -5.30
CA ARG A 188 19.40 30.58 -4.66
C ARG A 188 18.86 29.44 -5.53
N CYS A 189 18.77 28.20 -5.05
CA CYS A 189 19.12 27.57 -3.78
C CYS A 189 18.88 26.04 -3.92
N MET A 190 19.77 25.24 -3.31
CA MET A 190 19.49 24.05 -2.46
C MET A 190 18.53 22.95 -2.98
N PHE A 191 18.81 21.65 -2.98
CA PHE A 191 19.77 20.78 -2.26
C PHE A 191 19.64 19.39 -2.92
N CYS A 192 20.71 18.79 -3.44
CA CYS A 192 21.50 17.71 -2.82
C CYS A 192 20.76 16.43 -2.38
N ALA A 193 20.94 15.41 -3.23
CA ALA A 193 21.15 13.97 -2.97
C ALA A 193 21.17 13.45 -1.52
N ILE A 194 20.64 12.23 -1.34
CA ILE A 194 21.31 11.09 -0.68
C ILE A 194 20.69 9.78 -1.22
N GLU A 195 21.57 8.84 -1.55
CA GLU A 195 21.37 7.50 -2.12
C GLU A 195 20.44 6.57 -1.33
N CYS A 196 19.85 5.54 -1.97
CA CYS A 196 20.33 4.14 -1.89
C CYS A 196 19.34 3.12 -2.48
N ARG A 197 19.73 2.52 -3.61
CA ARG A 197 19.80 1.06 -3.88
C ARG A 197 18.89 0.13 -3.04
N LEU A 198 17.86 -0.47 -3.67
CA LEU A 198 17.34 -1.85 -3.53
C LEU A 198 15.81 -1.92 -3.73
N SER A 199 15.34 -2.08 -4.97
CA SER A 199 14.00 -2.62 -5.22
C SER A 199 13.91 -3.34 -6.57
N ARG A 200 14.42 -4.57 -6.62
CA ARG A 200 13.98 -5.59 -7.58
C ARG A 200 13.85 -6.92 -6.85
N ARG A 201 12.61 -7.26 -6.44
CA ARG A 201 12.10 -8.62 -6.32
C ARG A 201 10.62 -8.61 -6.67
N ASP A 202 10.35 -9.04 -7.90
CA ASP A 202 9.30 -9.98 -8.28
C ASP A 202 7.87 -9.68 -7.81
N TYR A 203 7.15 -8.89 -8.60
CA TYR A 203 5.71 -9.05 -8.76
C TYR A 203 5.46 -9.95 -9.97
N ARG A 204 5.08 -11.19 -9.68
CA ARG A 204 4.54 -12.15 -10.64
C ARG A 204 3.04 -11.83 -10.80
N GLU A 205 2.68 -11.08 -11.83
CA GLU A 205 1.27 -10.97 -12.23
C GLU A 205 0.87 -12.19 -13.08
N PRO A 206 -0.26 -12.87 -12.80
CA PRO A 206 -0.82 -13.85 -13.71
C PRO A 206 -1.61 -13.15 -14.84
N PHE A 207 -1.15 -13.42 -16.05
CA PHE A 207 -1.81 -13.32 -17.36
C PHE A 207 -3.33 -13.06 -17.34
N TYR A 208 -3.72 -11.95 -17.98
CA TYR A 208 -4.98 -11.85 -18.71
C TYR A 208 -4.89 -12.73 -19.95
N ASN A 209 -5.94 -13.52 -20.22
CA ASN A 209 -6.34 -13.80 -21.59
C ASN A 209 -7.83 -13.51 -21.73
N VAL A 210 -8.06 -12.48 -22.53
CA VAL A 210 -9.31 -12.07 -23.12
C VAL A 210 -9.49 -12.93 -24.37
N LEU A 211 -10.58 -13.68 -24.45
CA LEU A 211 -11.20 -14.07 -25.72
C LEU A 211 -12.55 -13.37 -25.76
N LEU A 212 -12.60 -12.33 -26.60
CA LEU A 212 -13.77 -11.54 -26.96
C LEU A 212 -14.68 -12.34 -27.93
N PRO A 213 -15.90 -11.84 -28.21
CA PRO A 213 -17.12 -12.60 -28.43
C PRO A 213 -17.46 -12.75 -29.93
N ALA A 214 -18.41 -13.62 -30.24
CA ALA A 214 -19.06 -13.63 -31.54
C ALA A 214 -20.54 -14.07 -31.39
N PHE A 215 -21.43 -13.29 -32.03
CA PHE A 215 -22.86 -13.53 -32.31
C PHE A 215 -23.82 -13.52 -31.10
N GLY A 216 -24.94 -12.80 -31.06
CA GLY A 216 -25.67 -12.04 -32.07
C GLY A 216 -27.18 -12.29 -31.91
N TYR A 217 -27.96 -11.22 -31.66
CA TYR A 217 -29.39 -11.00 -31.99
C TYR A 217 -30.48 -11.79 -31.21
N LEU A 218 -31.38 -11.09 -30.48
CA LEU A 218 -32.80 -10.73 -30.82
C LEU A 218 -33.70 -12.00 -30.90
N VAL A 219 -34.83 -12.22 -30.21
CA VAL A 219 -36.00 -11.39 -29.86
C VAL A 219 -36.80 -12.09 -28.75
N ARG A 220 -37.53 -11.26 -28.00
CA ARG A 220 -38.58 -11.57 -27.02
C ARG A 220 -39.91 -11.85 -27.73
N MET A 221 -40.51 -13.03 -27.52
CA MET A 221 -41.95 -13.24 -27.35
C MET A 221 -42.14 -14.33 -26.31
#